data_AF-A0A957XPA0-F1
#
_entry.id   AF-A0A957XPA0-F1
#
_cell.length_a   1.000
_cell.length_b   1.000
_cell.length_c   1.000
_cell.angle_alpha   90.00
_cell.angle_beta   90.00
_cell.angle_gamma   90.00
#
_symmetry.space_group_name_H-M   'P 1'
#
loop_
_entity.id
_entity.type
_entity.pdbx_description
1 polymer ?
#
loop_
_entity_poly.entity_id
_entity_poly.type
_entity_poly.pdbx_seq_one_letter_code
_entity_poly.pdbx_strand_id
1 'polypeptide(L)'
;LVGGLGLVPSANVGDDFVVAEPVHGSAPDIAGQGVANPVATIRAAALLLNTLGHSAHAAAIETAVTAVLAAGPRTPDLGGNATTDEVTAAIIGELRGARGEAHTSISQSPISNLKLPTTNLQS
;
A
#
# COMPACT_ATOMS: atom_id res chain seq x y z
N LEU A 1 -7.13 -19.99 -14.13
CA LEU A 1 -6.07 -18.97 -14.28
C LEU A 1 -6.55 -17.67 -13.63
N VAL A 2 -5.70 -16.91 -12.93
CA VAL A 2 -6.09 -15.80 -12.02
C VAL A 2 -6.01 -14.37 -12.60
N GLY A 3 -6.05 -14.19 -13.93
CA GLY A 3 -6.19 -12.86 -14.55
C GLY A 3 -4.91 -12.17 -15.06
N GLY A 4 -3.73 -12.80 -14.99
CA GLY A 4 -2.49 -12.30 -15.59
C GLY A 4 -1.31 -12.19 -14.62
N LEU A 5 -0.07 -12.08 -15.12
CA LEU A 5 1.14 -11.95 -14.30
C LEU A 5 1.19 -10.63 -13.51
N GLY A 6 0.49 -9.59 -13.98
CA GLY A 6 0.38 -8.27 -13.32
C GLY A 6 -0.33 -8.27 -11.96
N LEU A 7 -0.87 -9.41 -11.51
CA LEU A 7 -1.69 -9.52 -10.30
C LEU A 7 -1.05 -10.30 -9.16
N VAL A 8 0.06 -10.99 -9.44
CA VAL A 8 0.62 -12.03 -8.54
C VAL A 8 1.89 -11.51 -7.87
N PRO A 9 1.88 -11.36 -6.52
CA PRO A 9 3.10 -11.14 -5.76
C PRO A 9 3.85 -12.46 -5.50
N SER A 10 5.14 -12.37 -5.19
CA SER A 10 5.97 -13.46 -4.68
C SER A 10 6.88 -12.97 -3.55
N ALA A 11 7.45 -13.92 -2.79
CA ALA A 11 8.48 -13.64 -1.81
C ALA A 11 9.58 -14.69 -1.84
N ASN A 12 10.83 -14.23 -1.77
CA ASN A 12 12.02 -15.03 -1.51
C ASN A 12 12.38 -14.90 -0.04
N VAL A 13 12.43 -16.03 0.68
CA VAL A 13 12.61 -16.08 2.13
C VAL A 13 13.92 -16.80 2.44
N GLY A 14 14.80 -16.16 3.20
CA GLY A 14 15.96 -16.77 3.83
C GLY A 14 15.84 -16.73 5.36
N ASP A 15 16.80 -17.32 6.06
CA ASP A 15 16.74 -17.45 7.53
C ASP A 15 16.62 -16.09 8.25
N ASP A 16 17.26 -15.05 7.70
CA ASP A 16 17.31 -13.70 8.29
C ASP A 16 16.76 -12.60 7.36
N PHE A 17 16.15 -12.94 6.22
CA PHE A 17 15.68 -11.94 5.27
C PHE A 17 14.44 -12.36 4.48
N VAL A 18 13.69 -11.35 4.03
CA VAL A 18 12.56 -11.51 3.10
C VAL A 18 12.69 -10.47 2.00
N VAL A 19 12.55 -10.91 0.74
CA VAL A 19 12.41 -10.04 -0.43
C VAL A 19 11.07 -10.35 -1.08
N ALA A 20 10.15 -9.38 -1.05
CA ALA A 20 8.88 -9.48 -1.77
C ALA A 20 8.96 -8.74 -3.10
N GLU A 21 8.47 -9.35 -4.18
CA GLU A 21 8.55 -8.82 -5.54
C GLU A 21 7.31 -9.20 -6.36
N PRO A 22 6.99 -8.43 -7.43
CA PRO A 22 6.02 -8.91 -8.43
C PRO A 22 6.61 -10.09 -9.22
N VAL A 23 5.76 -11.04 -9.65
CA VAL A 23 6.21 -12.17 -10.49
C VAL A 23 6.61 -11.73 -11.91
N HIS A 24 6.09 -10.60 -12.39
CA HIS A 24 6.42 -10.12 -13.73
C HIS A 24 7.84 -9.52 -13.80
N GLY A 25 8.45 -9.59 -14.98
CA GLY A 25 9.75 -8.97 -15.26
C GLY A 25 9.64 -7.45 -15.52
N SER A 26 10.66 -6.90 -16.18
CA SER A 26 10.81 -5.45 -16.44
C SER A 26 9.84 -4.87 -17.47
N ALA A 27 9.16 -5.71 -18.26
CA ALA A 27 8.22 -5.31 -19.32
C ALA A 27 8.76 -4.16 -20.20
N PRO A 28 9.90 -4.36 -20.90
CA PRO A 28 10.62 -3.29 -21.59
C PRO A 28 9.80 -2.66 -22.74
N ASP A 29 8.84 -3.40 -23.29
CA ASP A 29 7.92 -2.98 -24.34
C ASP A 29 6.93 -1.91 -23.89
N ILE A 30 6.63 -1.79 -22.59
CA ILE A 30 5.72 -0.79 -22.02
C ILE A 30 6.41 0.16 -21.02
N ALA A 31 7.72 0.03 -20.83
CA ALA A 31 8.49 0.88 -19.94
C ALA A 31 8.38 2.36 -20.34
N GLY A 32 8.09 3.22 -19.36
CA GLY A 32 7.93 4.67 -19.59
C GLY A 32 6.60 5.11 -20.20
N GLN A 33 5.68 4.18 -20.49
CA GLN A 33 4.39 4.51 -21.12
C GLN A 33 3.26 4.79 -20.11
N GLY A 34 3.48 4.54 -18.81
CA GLY A 34 2.48 4.80 -17.77
C GLY A 34 1.25 3.89 -17.84
N VAL A 35 1.37 2.70 -18.46
CA VAL A 35 0.27 1.72 -18.63
C VAL A 35 0.51 0.40 -17.92
N ALA A 36 1.63 0.26 -17.21
CA ALA A 36 1.93 -0.94 -16.44
C ALA A 36 0.93 -1.10 -15.29
N ASN A 37 0.46 -2.32 -15.06
CA ASN A 37 -0.42 -2.64 -13.95
C ASN A 37 0.37 -2.61 -12.62
N PRO A 38 0.03 -1.73 -11.66
CA PRO A 38 0.79 -1.60 -10.41
C PRO A 38 0.45 -2.68 -9.37
N VAL A 39 -0.57 -3.52 -9.61
CA VAL A 39 -1.18 -4.38 -8.58
C VAL A 39 -0.21 -5.40 -8.00
N ALA A 40 0.56 -6.15 -8.81
CA ALA A 40 1.49 -7.15 -8.31
C ALA A 40 2.54 -6.54 -7.36
N THR A 41 3.08 -5.37 -7.72
CA THR A 41 4.05 -4.66 -6.89
C THR A 41 3.44 -4.18 -5.57
N ILE A 42 2.21 -3.65 -5.60
CA ILE A 42 1.51 -3.21 -4.40
C ILE A 42 1.21 -4.39 -3.47
N ARG A 43 0.77 -5.53 -4.02
CA ARG A 43 0.56 -6.76 -3.25
C ARG A 43 1.85 -7.35 -2.70
N ALA A 44 2.98 -7.20 -3.41
CA ALA A 44 4.28 -7.58 -2.88
C ALA A 44 4.65 -6.75 -1.64
N ALA A 45 4.34 -5.45 -1.65
CA ALA A 45 4.48 -4.62 -0.45
C ALA A 45 3.55 -5.05 0.70
N ALA A 46 2.31 -5.45 0.42
CA ALA A 46 1.39 -6.00 1.42
C ALA A 46 1.94 -7.32 2.01
N LEU A 47 2.47 -8.20 1.17
CA LEU A 47 3.13 -9.44 1.58
C LEU A 47 4.32 -9.15 2.51
N LEU A 48 5.18 -8.20 2.14
CA LEU A 48 6.31 -7.76 2.98
C LEU A 48 5.82 -7.25 4.34
N LEU A 49 4.83 -6.36 4.37
CA LEU A 49 4.26 -5.85 5.62
C LEU A 49 3.74 -6.98 6.51
N ASN A 50 3.07 -7.96 5.93
CA ASN A 50 2.60 -9.12 6.68
C ASN A 50 3.77 -9.94 7.26
N THR A 51 4.85 -10.15 6.50
CA THR A 51 6.05 -10.84 7.01
C THR A 51 6.75 -10.10 8.14
N LEU A 52 6.66 -8.76 8.16
CA LEU A 52 7.19 -7.91 9.22
C LEU A 52 6.25 -7.79 10.45
N GLY A 53 5.11 -8.51 10.46
CA GLY A 53 4.14 -8.47 11.55
C GLY A 53 3.13 -7.30 11.49
N HIS A 54 3.11 -6.55 10.39
CA HIS A 54 2.16 -5.44 10.16
C HIS A 54 0.87 -5.92 9.46
N SER A 55 0.28 -7.01 9.93
CA SER A 55 -0.85 -7.69 9.27
C SER A 55 -2.08 -6.80 9.06
N ALA A 56 -2.35 -5.85 9.96
CA ALA A 56 -3.47 -4.91 9.79
C ALA A 56 -3.26 -3.96 8.58
N HIS A 57 -2.03 -3.50 8.36
CA HIS A 57 -1.71 -2.65 7.21
C HIS A 57 -1.71 -3.45 5.91
N ALA A 58 -1.18 -4.69 5.95
CA ALA A 58 -1.24 -5.61 4.82
C ALA A 58 -2.69 -5.89 4.40
N ALA A 59 -3.57 -6.21 5.36
CA ALA A 59 -4.98 -6.45 5.11
C ALA A 59 -5.68 -5.23 4.51
N ALA A 60 -5.41 -4.03 5.02
CA ALA A 60 -5.99 -2.80 4.47
C ALA A 60 -5.59 -2.57 3.00
N ILE A 61 -4.34 -2.86 2.63
CA ILE A 61 -3.88 -2.77 1.24
C ILE A 61 -4.58 -3.81 0.37
N GLU A 62 -4.65 -5.08 0.80
CA GLU A 62 -5.31 -6.14 0.02
C GLU A 62 -6.81 -5.87 -0.17
N THR A 63 -7.49 -5.33 0.85
CA THR A 63 -8.88 -4.89 0.74
C THR A 63 -9.02 -3.78 -0.29
N ALA A 64 -8.19 -2.74 -0.25
CA ALA A 64 -8.24 -1.63 -1.21
C ALA A 64 -7.96 -2.10 -2.64
N VAL A 65 -6.94 -2.95 -2.84
CA VAL A 65 -6.63 -3.55 -4.14
C VAL A 65 -7.80 -4.38 -4.66
N THR A 66 -8.41 -5.20 -3.79
CA THR A 66 -9.55 -6.05 -4.18
C THR A 66 -10.77 -5.22 -4.58
N ALA A 67 -11.04 -4.13 -3.86
CA ALA A 67 -12.12 -3.20 -4.20
C ALA A 67 -11.90 -2.57 -5.59
N VAL A 68 -10.69 -2.07 -5.87
CA VAL A 68 -10.36 -1.48 -7.18
C VAL A 68 -10.38 -2.52 -8.31
N LEU A 69 -9.91 -3.74 -8.08
CA LEU A 69 -9.99 -4.81 -9.10
C LEU A 69 -11.45 -5.17 -9.44
N ALA A 70 -12.34 -5.13 -8.45
CA ALA A 70 -13.77 -5.40 -8.64
C ALA A 70 -14.49 -4.25 -9.35
N ALA A 71 -14.27 -3.01 -8.94
CA ALA A 71 -14.99 -1.84 -9.45
C ALA A 71 -14.34 -1.20 -10.70
N GLY A 72 -13.03 -1.33 -10.87
CA GLY A 72 -12.22 -0.50 -11.74
C GLY A 72 -11.71 0.76 -11.02
N PRO A 73 -10.86 1.58 -11.68
CA PRO A 73 -10.42 1.51 -13.07
C PRO A 73 -9.44 0.35 -13.35
N ARG A 74 -9.24 -0.01 -14.63
CA ARG A 74 -8.43 -1.16 -15.08
C ARG A 74 -7.39 -0.75 -16.11
N THR A 75 -6.16 -1.24 -15.97
CA THR A 75 -5.08 -1.10 -16.96
C THR A 75 -5.32 -1.95 -18.21
N PRO A 76 -4.59 -1.73 -19.32
CA PRO A 76 -4.79 -2.44 -20.58
C PRO A 76 -4.65 -3.96 -20.52
N ASP A 77 -3.76 -4.48 -19.66
CA ASP A 77 -3.60 -5.92 -19.44
C ASP A 77 -4.86 -6.59 -18.87
N LEU A 78 -5.72 -5.82 -18.20
CA LEU A 78 -7.03 -6.24 -17.69
C LEU A 78 -8.19 -5.79 -18.58
N GLY A 79 -7.91 -5.35 -19.81
CA GLY A 79 -8.91 -4.94 -20.79
C GLY A 79 -9.54 -3.56 -20.54
N GLY A 80 -8.91 -2.72 -19.71
CA GLY A 80 -9.33 -1.33 -19.52
C GLY A 80 -8.43 -0.33 -20.24
N ASN A 81 -8.66 0.96 -20.00
CA ASN A 81 -7.91 2.06 -20.61
C ASN A 81 -7.21 2.95 -19.56
N ALA A 82 -7.17 2.51 -18.31
CA ALA A 82 -6.59 3.30 -17.23
C ALA A 82 -5.06 3.24 -17.24
N THR A 83 -4.46 4.32 -16.80
CA THR A 83 -3.02 4.44 -16.56
C THR A 83 -2.63 3.81 -15.23
N THR A 84 -1.31 3.58 -15.05
CA THR A 84 -0.70 3.17 -13.79
C THR A 84 -1.09 4.13 -12.65
N ASP A 85 -1.08 5.44 -12.93
CA ASP A 85 -1.38 6.48 -11.93
C ASP A 85 -2.85 6.49 -11.54
N GLU A 86 -3.77 6.28 -12.47
CA GLU A 86 -5.21 6.21 -12.18
C GLU A 86 -5.56 5.02 -11.30
N VAL A 87 -5.00 3.84 -11.59
CA VAL A 87 -5.20 2.65 -10.74
C VAL A 87 -4.56 2.85 -9.37
N THR A 88 -3.36 3.43 -9.31
CA THR A 88 -2.69 3.75 -8.04
C THR A 88 -3.50 4.74 -7.20
N ALA A 89 -4.02 5.81 -7.82
CA ALA A 89 -4.85 6.80 -7.15
C ALA A 89 -6.16 6.21 -6.62
N ALA A 90 -6.79 5.31 -7.37
CA ALA A 90 -7.98 4.59 -6.92
C ALA A 90 -7.70 3.74 -5.68
N ILE A 91 -6.59 3.00 -5.67
CA ILE A 91 -6.19 2.16 -4.52
C ILE A 91 -5.92 3.05 -3.29
N ILE A 92 -5.24 4.19 -3.47
CA ILE A 92 -5.02 5.17 -2.39
C ILE A 92 -6.35 5.73 -1.87
N GLY A 93 -7.31 5.98 -2.77
CA GLY A 93 -8.66 6.43 -2.42
C GLY A 93 -9.37 5.43 -1.51
N GLU A 94 -9.44 4.16 -1.92
CA GLU A 94 -10.01 3.07 -1.13
C GLU A 94 -9.32 2.91 0.24
N LEU A 95 -7.98 2.95 0.25
CA LEU A 95 -7.19 2.84 1.47
C LEU A 95 -7.46 4.00 2.45
N ARG A 96 -7.67 5.22 1.94
CA ARG A 96 -8.03 6.38 2.76
C ARG A 96 -9.47 6.31 3.26
N GLY A 97 -10.41 5.81 2.44
CA GLY A 97 -11.79 5.57 2.83
C GLY A 97 -11.90 4.59 4.01
N ALA A 98 -11.17 3.46 3.93
CA ALA A 98 -11.10 2.49 5.02
C ALA A 98 -10.52 3.06 6.32
N ARG A 99 -9.60 4.04 6.24
CA ARG A 99 -9.03 4.71 7.42
C ARG A 99 -9.93 5.84 7.96
N GLY A 100 -10.80 6.41 7.12
CA GLY A 100 -11.76 7.44 7.51
C GLY A 100 -12.84 6.95 8.47
N GLU A 101 -13.21 5.68 8.39
CA GLU A 101 -14.13 5.04 9.36
C GLU A 101 -13.44 4.71 10.70
N ALA A 102 -12.11 4.52 10.69
CA ALA A 102 -11.33 4.19 11.88
C ALA A 102 -10.89 5.41 12.72
N HIS A 103 -11.19 6.64 12.30
CA HIS A 103 -10.77 7.87 12.99
C HIS A 103 -11.93 8.87 13.15
N THR A 104 -13.03 8.44 13.78
CA THR A 104 -13.96 9.37 14.45
C THR A 104 -14.01 9.04 15.93
N SER A 105 -12.97 9.46 16.66
CA SER A 105 -13.01 9.97 18.05
C SER A 105 -11.59 10.00 18.62
N ILE A 106 -10.89 11.12 18.43
CA ILE A 106 -9.93 11.57 19.44
C ILE A 106 -10.49 12.90 19.94
N SER A 107 -11.32 12.79 20.98
CA SER A 107 -11.68 13.91 21.84
C SER A 107 -10.40 14.59 22.36
N GLN A 108 -10.47 15.90 22.45
CA GLN A 108 -9.38 16.86 22.61
C GLN A 108 -8.29 16.53 23.64
N SER A 109 -7.06 16.95 23.31
CA SER A 109 -5.82 16.84 24.09
C SER A 109 -5.85 17.52 25.46
N PRO A 110 -5.06 17.02 26.44
CA PRO A 110 -4.52 17.85 27.51
C PRO A 110 -2.98 17.78 27.51
N ILE A 111 -2.31 18.53 26.64
CA ILE A 111 -0.87 18.86 26.82
C ILE A 111 -0.75 20.31 27.32
N SER A 112 -1.63 20.73 28.23
CA SER A 112 -1.60 22.07 28.81
C SER A 112 -0.99 22.14 30.22
N ASN A 113 -0.39 21.06 30.75
CA ASN A 113 0.16 21.07 32.12
C ASN A 113 1.56 20.45 32.33
N LEU A 114 2.39 20.34 31.29
CA LEU A 114 3.79 19.94 31.51
C LEU A 114 4.63 21.15 31.93
N LYS A 115 4.75 21.37 33.24
CA LYS A 115 5.65 22.36 33.84
C LYS A 115 7.08 21.82 33.81
N LEU A 116 7.89 22.30 32.87
CA LEU A 116 9.32 21.98 32.79
C LEU A 116 10.05 22.57 34.02
N PRO A 117 10.95 21.82 34.68
CA PRO A 117 11.76 22.37 35.76
C PRO A 117 12.78 23.37 35.19
N THR A 118 12.73 24.62 35.65
CA THR A 118 13.76 25.61 35.34
C THR A 118 14.97 25.34 36.22
N THR A 119 16.05 24.87 35.61
CA THR A 119 17.38 24.75 36.22
C THR A 119 17.82 26.14 36.69
N ASN A 120 18.02 26.31 37.99
CA ASN A 120 18.59 27.53 38.55
C ASN A 120 20.11 27.48 38.39
N LEU A 121 20.63 28.19 37.39
CA LEU A 121 22.05 28.47 37.27
C LEU A 121 22.30 29.81 38.00
N GLN A 122 22.81 29.74 39.22
CA GLN A 122 23.47 30.88 39.86
C GLN A 122 24.87 30.47 40.30
N SER A 123 25.84 31.17 39.70
CA SER A 123 27.25 31.42 40.06
C SER A 123 28.02 30.36 40.84
#